data_AF-A0A2V9M503-F1
#
_entry.id   AF-A0A2V9M503-F1
#
_cell.length_a   1.000
_cell.length_b   1.000
_cell.length_c   1.000
_cell.angle_alpha   90.00
_cell.angle_beta   90.00
_cell.angle_gamma   90.00
#
_symmetry.space_group_name_H-M   'P 1'
#
loop_
_entity.id
_entity.type
_entity.pdbx_description
1 polymer ?
#
loop_
_entity_poly.entity_id
_entity_poly.type
_entity_poly.pdbx_seq_one_letter_code
_entity_poly.pdbx_strand_id
1 'polypeptide(L)'
;MTCTPLTGNTPAGPSVDQLIARNIGNNSRFRSLQIGVSQESFGGVVQKNMTWAGPNRPLPPEEIPHRLFDRVFGVKDQGWIDHKATILDAVRQDAILLRKNLPKEDEQRLDEHLSSIRDLERAIASLPPEYQNVAEPEEDFDMKDWPRIAKIQSDLLAYALAAGQTRVASYMLTKCQGLARFPWLGHTAARHHDYTHKDGKAPGEKGAEGQRILRDICRWHVEEFAYLVAKLKSIPEGAGTLLDNTVLVFVHEHAEAGPHKSNGMIALLAGSRDKLALGRHIKITGTVGDLYQTLAGNVLGASGVKIPTARRTLTEILV
;
A
#
# COMPACT_ATOMS: atom_id res chain seq x y z
N MET A 1 -10.43 -4.18 6.64
CA MET A 1 -9.41 -5.25 6.79
C MET A 1 -9.50 -6.07 8.09
N THR A 2 -10.34 -5.73 9.07
CA THR A 2 -10.41 -6.47 10.36
C THR A 2 -11.23 -7.76 10.30
N CYS A 3 -12.11 -7.88 9.30
CA CYS A 3 -13.09 -8.96 9.20
C CYS A 3 -14.01 -9.07 10.42
N THR A 4 -14.10 -8.00 11.22
CA THR A 4 -14.99 -7.90 12.38
C THR A 4 -16.10 -6.88 12.10
N PRO A 5 -17.27 -7.01 12.76
CA PRO A 5 -18.25 -5.95 12.79
C PRO A 5 -17.66 -4.66 13.38
N LEU A 6 -18.25 -3.52 12.99
CA LEU A 6 -18.00 -2.25 13.65
C LEU A 6 -18.71 -2.24 15.01
N THR A 7 -18.01 -1.75 16.03
CA THR A 7 -18.54 -1.44 17.36
C THR A 7 -18.55 0.08 17.52
N GLY A 8 -19.68 0.72 17.19
CA GLY A 8 -19.73 2.17 17.01
C GLY A 8 -18.91 2.59 15.79
N ASN A 9 -18.00 3.55 15.96
CA ASN A 9 -17.14 4.06 14.90
C ASN A 9 -15.77 3.39 14.82
N THR A 10 -15.58 2.19 15.35
CA THR A 10 -14.29 1.48 15.25
C THR A 10 -14.48 -0.03 15.10
N PRO A 11 -13.54 -0.76 14.48
CA PRO A 11 -13.64 -2.21 14.39
C PRO A 11 -13.47 -2.88 15.76
N ALA A 12 -14.13 -4.02 15.95
CA ALA A 12 -14.07 -4.79 17.20
C ALA A 12 -12.74 -5.52 17.46
N GLY A 13 -11.73 -5.37 16.60
CA GLY A 13 -10.49 -6.14 16.67
C GLY A 13 -9.38 -5.60 15.79
N PRO A 14 -8.17 -6.20 15.85
CA PRO A 14 -7.05 -5.83 15.00
C PRO A 14 -7.32 -6.17 13.53
N SER A 15 -6.65 -5.46 12.62
CA SER A 15 -6.63 -5.76 11.19
C SER A 15 -5.75 -6.97 10.87
N VAL A 16 -6.03 -7.61 9.72
CA VAL A 16 -5.31 -8.81 9.24
C VAL A 16 -3.80 -8.61 9.19
N ASP A 17 -3.34 -7.47 8.69
CA ASP A 17 -1.91 -7.13 8.59
C ASP A 17 -1.27 -7.10 9.98
N GLN A 18 -1.96 -6.60 10.99
CA GLN A 18 -1.47 -6.58 12.37
C GLN A 18 -1.45 -7.98 13.01
N LEU A 19 -2.39 -8.85 12.66
CA LEU A 19 -2.39 -10.25 13.09
C LEU A 19 -1.20 -11.01 12.47
N ILE A 20 -0.94 -10.81 11.18
CA ILE A 20 0.21 -11.38 10.46
C ILE A 20 1.53 -10.82 11.02
N ALA A 21 1.62 -9.51 11.18
CA ALA A 21 2.82 -8.82 11.64
C ALA A 21 3.28 -9.24 13.04
N ARG A 22 2.36 -9.65 13.93
CA ARG A 22 2.70 -10.25 15.23
C ARG A 22 3.45 -11.58 15.11
N ASN A 23 3.22 -12.32 14.04
CA ASN A 23 3.83 -13.62 13.81
C ASN A 23 5.15 -13.50 13.05
N ILE A 24 5.18 -12.70 11.97
CA ILE A 24 6.33 -12.66 11.06
C ILE A 24 7.17 -11.37 11.17
N GLY A 25 6.71 -10.34 11.88
CA GLY A 25 7.36 -9.01 11.91
C GLY A 25 8.34 -8.77 13.06
N ASN A 26 8.63 -9.76 13.92
CA ASN A 26 9.44 -9.54 15.13
C ASN A 26 10.95 -9.38 14.87
N ASN A 27 11.44 -9.82 13.70
CA ASN A 27 12.85 -9.76 13.34
C ASN A 27 13.19 -8.58 12.40
N SER A 28 12.26 -7.66 12.18
CA SER A 28 12.46 -6.48 11.35
C SER A 28 12.35 -5.19 12.17
N ARG A 29 13.02 -4.11 11.73
CA ARG A 29 12.99 -2.80 12.41
C ARG A 29 11.56 -2.31 12.63
N PHE A 30 10.71 -2.46 11.62
CA PHE A 30 9.29 -2.18 11.69
C PHE A 30 8.50 -3.49 11.66
N ARG A 31 7.69 -3.71 12.69
CA ARG A 31 6.76 -4.84 12.73
C ARG A 31 5.79 -4.83 11.54
N SER A 32 5.32 -3.64 11.19
CA SER A 32 4.55 -3.38 9.96
C SER A 32 4.73 -1.92 9.53
N LEU A 33 4.58 -1.63 8.24
CA LEU A 33 4.50 -0.26 7.71
C LEU A 33 3.09 0.07 7.21
N GLN A 34 2.60 1.28 7.52
CA GLN A 34 1.36 1.82 6.97
C GLN A 34 1.73 2.98 6.06
N ILE A 35 1.40 2.84 4.77
CA ILE A 35 1.79 3.76 3.71
C ILE A 35 0.55 4.30 3.03
N GLY A 36 0.53 5.59 2.72
CA GLY A 36 -0.60 6.25 2.09
C GLY A 36 -0.17 7.16 0.95
N VAL A 37 -1.10 7.44 0.05
CA VAL A 37 -0.92 8.41 -1.04
C VAL A 37 -1.87 9.58 -0.88
N SER A 38 -3.12 9.29 -0.51
CA SER A 38 -4.13 10.34 -0.33
C SER A 38 -3.85 11.20 0.88
N GLN A 39 -3.36 12.42 0.66
CA GLN A 39 -3.13 13.46 1.66
C GLN A 39 -4.41 14.27 1.99
N GLU A 40 -5.61 13.72 1.82
CA GLU A 40 -6.86 14.41 2.15
C GLU A 40 -7.18 14.29 3.66
N SER A 41 -7.57 15.37 4.34
CA SER A 41 -7.93 15.30 5.77
C SER A 41 -9.41 15.01 6.05
N PHE A 42 -10.22 14.70 5.03
CA PHE A 42 -11.65 14.46 5.21
C PHE A 42 -11.94 13.22 6.06
N GLY A 43 -13.06 13.26 6.80
CA GLY A 43 -13.62 12.13 7.51
C GLY A 43 -13.06 11.89 8.92
N GLY A 44 -13.69 10.95 9.60
CA GLY A 44 -13.28 10.49 10.93
C GLY A 44 -12.18 9.44 10.88
N VAL A 45 -11.93 8.82 12.02
CA VAL A 45 -10.88 7.81 12.17
C VAL A 45 -11.10 6.61 11.24
N VAL A 46 -12.34 6.20 10.98
CA VAL A 46 -12.63 5.06 10.08
C VAL A 46 -12.25 5.37 8.64
N GLN A 47 -12.62 6.55 8.15
CA GLN A 47 -12.36 6.94 6.77
C GLN A 47 -10.85 7.00 6.48
N LYS A 48 -10.09 7.48 7.47
CA LYS A 48 -8.64 7.70 7.38
C LYS A 48 -7.79 6.46 7.63
N ASN A 49 -8.36 5.33 8.05
CA ASN A 49 -7.58 4.19 8.52
C ASN A 49 -8.16 2.84 8.08
N MET A 50 -7.42 2.12 7.24
CA MET A 50 -7.70 0.70 6.98
C MET A 50 -7.07 -0.26 8.01
N THR A 51 -6.07 0.22 8.76
CA THR A 51 -5.23 -0.57 9.67
C THR A 51 -5.49 -0.23 11.13
N TRP A 52 -5.62 -1.28 11.95
CA TRP A 52 -6.02 -1.17 13.36
C TRP A 52 -5.23 -2.16 14.21
N ALA A 53 -4.57 -1.68 15.27
CA ALA A 53 -3.88 -2.55 16.23
C ALA A 53 -4.87 -3.27 17.17
N GLY A 54 -6.11 -2.78 17.24
CA GLY A 54 -7.20 -3.27 18.08
C GLY A 54 -8.38 -2.27 18.10
N PRO A 55 -9.40 -2.52 18.94
CA PRO A 55 -10.52 -1.59 19.12
C PRO A 55 -10.02 -0.20 19.51
N ASN A 56 -10.55 0.84 18.86
CA ASN A 56 -10.14 2.25 19.10
C ASN A 56 -8.63 2.52 18.98
N ARG A 57 -7.87 1.69 18.26
CA ARG A 57 -6.42 1.84 18.06
C ARG A 57 -6.07 1.87 16.57
N PRO A 58 -6.40 2.96 15.85
CA PRO A 58 -6.03 3.12 14.45
C PRO A 58 -4.50 3.21 14.29
N LEU A 59 -3.99 2.74 13.16
CA LEU A 59 -2.62 2.96 12.72
C LEU A 59 -2.65 3.76 11.41
N PRO A 60 -2.48 5.10 11.47
CA PRO A 60 -2.57 5.94 10.29
C PRO A 60 -1.42 5.69 9.32
N PRO A 61 -1.68 5.75 8.01
CA PRO A 61 -0.62 5.68 7.02
C PRO A 61 0.26 6.93 7.04
N GLU A 62 1.53 6.75 6.71
CA GLU A 62 2.40 7.86 6.34
C GLU A 62 2.16 8.25 4.88
N GLU A 63 1.65 9.47 4.68
CA GLU A 63 1.21 9.99 3.38
C GLU A 63 2.26 10.93 2.75
N ILE A 64 3.27 11.34 3.53
CA ILE A 64 4.33 12.25 3.11
C ILE A 64 5.58 11.46 2.73
N PRO A 65 6.01 11.47 1.44
CA PRO A 65 7.13 10.66 0.97
C PRO A 65 8.43 10.87 1.74
N HIS A 66 8.74 12.13 2.05
CA HIS A 66 9.94 12.48 2.80
C HIS A 66 9.91 11.92 4.23
N ARG A 67 8.77 11.98 4.93
CA ARG A 67 8.66 11.41 6.28
C ARG A 67 8.80 9.90 6.26
N LEU A 68 8.25 9.23 5.24
CA LEU A 68 8.44 7.79 5.08
C LEU A 68 9.90 7.45 4.77
N PHE A 69 10.56 8.22 3.89
CA PHE A 69 11.98 8.04 3.59
C PHE A 69 12.84 8.15 4.84
N ASP A 70 12.67 9.20 5.64
CA ASP A 70 13.42 9.39 6.90
C ASP A 70 13.12 8.27 7.89
N ARG A 71 11.86 7.82 7.96
CA ARG A 71 11.50 6.73 8.85
C ARG A 71 12.19 5.43 8.44
N VAL A 72 12.21 5.10 7.15
CA VAL A 72 12.73 3.82 6.63
C VAL A 72 14.26 3.83 6.57
N PHE A 73 14.83 4.86 5.97
CA PHE A 73 16.26 4.94 5.68
C PHE A 73 17.02 5.86 6.64
N GLY A 74 16.37 6.89 7.19
CA GLY A 74 16.98 7.91 8.03
C GLY A 74 17.79 7.39 9.23
N VAL A 75 18.82 8.16 9.58
CA VAL A 75 19.66 7.96 10.76
C VAL A 75 18.92 8.52 11.98
N LYS A 76 18.96 7.79 13.09
CA LYS A 76 18.35 8.23 14.36
C LYS A 76 18.93 9.59 14.76
N ASP A 77 18.07 10.55 15.12
CA ASP A 77 18.40 11.89 15.63
C ASP A 77 18.91 12.94 14.61
N GLN A 78 18.83 12.68 13.30
CA GLN A 78 18.97 13.72 12.26
C GLN A 78 17.65 13.95 11.55
N GLY A 79 17.08 15.17 11.70
CA GLY A 79 15.93 15.59 10.92
C GLY A 79 16.36 16.03 9.52
N TRP A 80 15.49 15.87 8.52
CA TRP A 80 15.77 16.19 7.11
C TRP A 80 16.37 17.58 6.84
N ILE A 81 16.01 18.55 7.67
CA ILE A 81 16.35 19.97 7.48
C ILE A 81 17.86 20.24 7.69
N ASP A 82 18.65 19.29 8.21
CA ASP A 82 20.11 19.43 8.35
C ASP A 82 20.96 18.62 7.33
N HIS A 83 20.34 18.09 6.27
CA HIS A 83 21.05 17.36 5.21
C HIS A 83 21.72 18.27 4.17
N LYS A 84 22.83 18.92 4.53
CA LYS A 84 23.85 19.28 3.52
C LYS A 84 24.69 18.08 3.07
N ALA A 85 24.59 16.95 3.78
CA ALA A 85 25.13 15.65 3.41
C ALA A 85 23.96 14.67 3.28
N THR A 86 23.85 13.99 2.13
CA THR A 86 22.82 12.97 1.86
C THR A 86 23.00 11.76 2.78
N ILE A 87 21.99 10.91 2.97
CA ILE A 87 22.19 9.71 3.80
C ILE A 87 23.27 8.80 3.23
N LEU A 88 23.39 8.81 1.90
CA LEU A 88 24.42 8.11 1.16
C LEU A 88 25.82 8.64 1.47
N ASP A 89 25.98 9.93 1.79
CA ASP A 89 27.25 10.47 2.23
C ASP A 89 27.61 9.95 3.63
N ALA A 90 26.62 9.80 4.52
CA ALA A 90 26.83 9.27 5.86
C ALA A 90 27.29 7.81 5.87
N VAL A 91 26.78 6.97 4.95
CA VAL A 91 27.13 5.54 4.87
C VAL A 91 28.19 5.22 3.82
N ARG A 92 28.74 6.23 3.12
CA ARG A 92 29.64 6.05 1.98
C ARG A 92 30.86 5.21 2.33
N GLN A 93 31.50 5.51 3.46
CA GLN A 93 32.72 4.82 3.87
C GLN A 93 32.44 3.37 4.24
N ASP A 94 31.34 3.11 4.95
CA ASP A 94 30.90 1.76 5.31
C ASP A 94 30.58 0.94 4.06
N ALA A 95 29.91 1.54 3.07
CA ALA A 95 29.64 0.90 1.79
C ALA A 95 30.94 0.53 1.06
N ILE A 96 31.96 1.41 1.03
CA ILE A 96 33.26 1.11 0.42
C ILE A 96 33.96 -0.05 1.13
N LEU A 97 33.89 -0.11 2.47
CA LEU A 97 34.49 -1.19 3.24
C LEU A 97 33.75 -2.51 3.03
N LEU A 98 32.42 -2.49 2.99
CA LEU A 98 31.60 -3.67 2.74
C LEU A 98 31.88 -4.25 1.35
N ARG A 99 31.96 -3.41 0.31
CA ARG A 99 32.28 -3.84 -1.07
C ARG A 99 33.54 -4.72 -1.14
N LYS A 100 34.58 -4.39 -0.38
CA LYS A 100 35.86 -5.15 -0.39
C LYS A 100 35.71 -6.60 0.07
N ASN A 101 34.66 -6.92 0.82
CA ASN A 101 34.43 -8.23 1.40
C ASN A 101 33.27 -8.99 0.72
N LEU A 102 32.65 -8.41 -0.31
CA LEU A 102 31.53 -9.02 -1.02
C LEU A 102 32.00 -9.77 -2.28
N PRO A 103 31.39 -10.92 -2.60
CA PRO A 103 31.47 -11.49 -3.94
C PRO A 103 30.91 -10.49 -4.98
N LYS A 104 31.36 -10.62 -6.23
CA LYS A 104 30.98 -9.72 -7.33
C LYS A 104 29.46 -9.57 -7.52
N GLU A 105 28.70 -10.65 -7.32
CA GLU A 105 27.24 -10.63 -7.42
C GLU A 105 26.61 -9.75 -6.33
N ASP A 106 27.09 -9.85 -5.10
CA ASP A 106 26.57 -9.05 -3.98
C ASP A 106 27.05 -7.61 -4.04
N GLU A 107 28.23 -7.35 -4.62
CA GLU A 107 28.69 -5.99 -4.92
C GLU A 107 27.71 -5.27 -5.87
N GLN A 108 27.26 -5.97 -6.93
CA GLN A 108 26.27 -5.42 -7.87
C GLN A 108 24.94 -5.10 -7.16
N ARG A 109 24.45 -6.00 -6.30
CA ARG A 109 23.21 -5.76 -5.52
C ARG A 109 23.33 -4.56 -4.60
N LEU A 110 24.49 -4.39 -3.95
CA LEU A 110 24.77 -3.23 -3.11
C LEU A 110 24.79 -1.94 -3.94
N ASP A 111 25.40 -1.95 -5.12
CA ASP A 111 25.39 -0.80 -6.03
C ASP A 111 23.99 -0.41 -6.51
N GLU A 112 23.20 -1.40 -6.91
CA GLU A 112 21.80 -1.21 -7.32
C GLU A 112 20.96 -0.63 -6.17
N HIS A 113 21.16 -1.13 -4.94
CA HIS A 113 20.48 -0.62 -3.76
C HIS A 113 20.83 0.84 -3.44
N LEU A 114 22.12 1.18 -3.43
CA LEU A 114 22.57 2.55 -3.14
C LEU A 114 22.16 3.53 -4.24
N SER A 115 22.20 3.11 -5.51
CA SER A 115 21.69 3.92 -6.63
C SER A 115 20.20 4.17 -6.47
N SER A 116 19.44 3.14 -6.12
CA SER A 116 18.00 3.23 -5.90
C SER A 116 17.62 4.22 -4.80
N ILE A 117 18.35 4.23 -3.69
CA ILE A 117 18.15 5.21 -2.61
C ILE A 117 18.43 6.62 -3.11
N ARG A 118 19.49 6.83 -3.91
CA ARG A 118 19.83 8.14 -4.48
C ARG A 118 18.73 8.66 -5.41
N ASP A 119 18.18 7.78 -6.23
CA ASP A 119 17.12 8.14 -7.17
C ASP A 119 15.82 8.50 -6.43
N LEU A 120 15.52 7.80 -5.33
CA LEU A 120 14.44 8.16 -4.40
C LEU A 120 14.66 9.53 -3.75
N GLU A 121 15.86 9.80 -3.21
CA GLU A 121 16.20 11.10 -2.63
C GLU A 121 15.95 12.23 -3.64
N ARG A 122 16.39 12.05 -4.89
CA ARG A 122 16.17 13.03 -5.98
C ARG A 122 14.70 13.17 -6.34
N ALA A 123 13.96 12.07 -6.42
CA ALA A 123 12.55 12.07 -6.75
C ALA A 123 11.73 12.82 -5.68
N ILE A 124 12.07 12.63 -4.40
CA ILE A 124 11.46 13.31 -3.25
C ILE A 124 11.87 14.78 -3.23
N ALA A 125 13.15 15.11 -3.39
CA ALA A 125 13.65 16.49 -3.36
C ALA A 125 13.09 17.37 -4.49
N SER A 126 12.60 16.75 -5.56
CA SER A 126 11.96 17.44 -6.69
C SER A 126 10.43 17.49 -6.58
N LEU A 127 9.85 17.09 -5.44
CA LEU A 127 8.46 17.35 -5.12
C LEU A 127 8.28 18.82 -4.70
N PRO A 128 7.18 19.46 -5.11
CA PRO A 128 6.81 20.78 -4.61
C PRO A 128 6.69 20.84 -3.07
N PRO A 129 7.04 21.98 -2.42
CA PRO A 129 7.02 22.10 -0.95
C PRO A 129 5.68 21.80 -0.28
N GLU A 130 4.56 22.00 -0.98
CA GLU A 130 3.22 21.70 -0.49
C GLU A 130 3.02 20.22 -0.13
N TYR A 131 3.78 19.30 -0.75
CA TYR A 131 3.70 17.87 -0.45
C TYR A 131 4.45 17.44 0.83
N GLN A 132 5.00 18.40 1.57
CA GLN A 132 5.61 18.14 2.88
C GLN A 132 4.57 18.12 4.03
N ASN A 133 3.35 18.59 3.77
CA ASN A 133 2.30 18.70 4.78
C ASN A 133 0.96 18.15 4.26
N VAL A 134 0.23 17.48 5.15
CA VAL A 134 -1.17 17.11 4.89
C VAL A 134 -2.02 18.35 5.20
N ALA A 135 -2.47 19.04 4.15
CA ALA A 135 -3.39 20.16 4.31
C ALA A 135 -4.82 19.67 4.53
N GLU A 136 -5.63 20.45 5.25
CA GLU A 136 -7.07 20.22 5.20
C GLU A 136 -7.58 20.59 3.81
N PRO A 137 -8.33 19.69 3.13
CA PRO A 137 -8.80 19.95 1.80
C PRO A 137 -9.87 21.03 1.84
N GLU A 138 -9.77 21.99 0.93
CA GLU A 138 -10.91 22.85 0.57
C GLU A 138 -12.05 21.99 0.01
N GLU A 139 -13.30 22.48 0.07
CA GLU A 139 -14.50 21.70 -0.33
C GLU A 139 -14.38 21.07 -1.73
N ASP A 140 -13.67 21.73 -2.66
CA ASP A 140 -13.44 21.32 -4.04
C ASP A 140 -11.93 21.39 -4.41
N PHE A 141 -11.08 20.62 -3.74
CA PHE A 141 -9.65 20.63 -4.03
C PHE A 141 -9.24 19.64 -5.15
N ASP A 142 -8.25 20.05 -5.95
CA ASP A 142 -7.60 19.21 -6.96
C ASP A 142 -6.29 18.68 -6.39
N MET A 143 -6.16 17.35 -6.33
CA MET A 143 -4.87 16.74 -6.01
C MET A 143 -4.08 16.57 -7.29
N LYS A 144 -2.91 17.20 -7.41
CA LYS A 144 -2.25 17.36 -8.72
C LYS A 144 -1.19 16.28 -9.02
N ASP A 145 -0.40 15.85 -8.04
CA ASP A 145 0.74 14.92 -8.27
C ASP A 145 0.62 13.53 -7.63
N TRP A 146 -0.60 13.05 -7.38
CA TRP A 146 -0.82 11.71 -6.84
C TRP A 146 -0.16 10.57 -7.62
N PRO A 147 -0.18 10.54 -8.97
CA PRO A 147 0.53 9.50 -9.71
C PRO A 147 2.04 9.49 -9.41
N ARG A 148 2.62 10.65 -9.10
CA ARG A 148 4.02 10.75 -8.74
C ARG A 148 4.27 10.29 -7.30
N ILE A 149 3.42 10.71 -6.36
CA ILE A 149 3.49 10.29 -4.96
C ILE A 149 3.28 8.79 -4.84
N ALA A 150 2.30 8.22 -5.55
CA ALA A 150 2.01 6.79 -5.56
C ALA A 150 3.22 5.97 -6.01
N LYS A 151 3.91 6.41 -7.07
CA LYS A 151 5.14 5.76 -7.54
C LYS A 151 6.27 5.85 -6.51
N ILE A 152 6.50 7.02 -5.93
CA ILE A 152 7.52 7.20 -4.88
C ILE A 152 7.21 6.33 -3.66
N GLN A 153 5.98 6.34 -3.16
CA GLN A 153 5.55 5.53 -2.02
C GLN A 153 5.63 4.02 -2.33
N SER A 154 5.35 3.62 -3.57
CA SER A 154 5.50 2.23 -4.03
C SER A 154 6.97 1.80 -4.07
N ASP A 155 7.85 2.67 -4.56
CA ASP A 155 9.29 2.42 -4.58
C ASP A 155 9.85 2.35 -3.15
N LEU A 156 9.46 3.28 -2.26
CA LEU A 156 9.82 3.26 -0.84
C LEU A 156 9.40 1.95 -0.17
N LEU A 157 8.18 1.45 -0.44
CA LEU A 157 7.74 0.15 0.06
C LEU A 157 8.61 -0.99 -0.48
N ALA A 158 8.84 -1.02 -1.80
CA ALA A 158 9.62 -2.08 -2.44
C ALA A 158 11.03 -2.16 -1.85
N TYR A 159 11.71 -1.02 -1.66
CA TYR A 159 13.04 -1.00 -1.06
C TYR A 159 13.03 -1.25 0.45
N ALA A 160 11.97 -0.87 1.18
CA ALA A 160 11.81 -1.24 2.58
C ALA A 160 11.70 -2.77 2.76
N LEU A 161 11.00 -3.45 1.85
CA LEU A 161 10.91 -4.92 1.82
C LEU A 161 12.26 -5.54 1.43
N ALA A 162 12.90 -5.05 0.36
CA ALA A 162 14.20 -5.53 -0.11
C ALA A 162 15.30 -5.41 0.97
N ALA A 163 15.29 -4.31 1.72
CA ALA A 163 16.25 -4.06 2.81
C ALA A 163 15.85 -4.74 4.14
N GLY A 164 14.78 -5.54 4.17
CA GLY A 164 14.32 -6.23 5.37
C GLY A 164 13.83 -5.30 6.50
N GLN A 165 13.52 -4.04 6.19
CA GLN A 165 13.05 -3.06 7.19
C GLN A 165 11.68 -3.45 7.75
N THR A 166 10.87 -4.14 6.96
CA THR A 166 9.63 -4.78 7.39
C THR A 166 9.33 -6.03 6.58
N ARG A 167 8.44 -6.89 7.11
CA ARG A 167 7.88 -8.05 6.39
C ARG A 167 6.39 -7.92 6.09
N VAL A 168 5.75 -6.85 6.58
CA VAL A 168 4.31 -6.61 6.41
C VAL A 168 4.07 -5.13 6.15
N ALA A 169 3.29 -4.81 5.13
CA ALA A 169 2.88 -3.44 4.87
C ALA A 169 1.41 -3.36 4.44
N SER A 170 0.80 -2.22 4.75
CA SER A 170 -0.54 -1.84 4.31
C SER A 170 -0.41 -0.56 3.48
N TYR A 171 -1.01 -0.55 2.30
CA TYR A 171 -0.87 0.55 1.34
C TYR A 171 -2.26 1.11 0.99
N MET A 172 -2.48 2.38 1.31
CA MET A 172 -3.74 3.09 1.09
C MET A 172 -3.58 4.14 -0.01
N LEU A 173 -3.98 3.80 -1.25
CA LEU A 173 -3.98 4.74 -2.37
C LEU A 173 -4.95 5.90 -2.12
N THR A 174 -6.18 5.58 -1.71
CA THR A 174 -7.25 6.54 -1.45
C THR A 174 -7.97 6.22 -0.15
N LYS A 175 -8.61 7.23 0.46
CA LYS A 175 -9.35 7.06 1.72
C LYS A 175 -10.73 6.50 1.43
N CYS A 176 -11.36 5.94 2.46
CA CYS A 176 -12.78 5.62 2.39
C CYS A 176 -13.56 6.93 2.26
N GLN A 177 -14.47 6.99 1.27
CA GLN A 177 -15.11 8.23 0.81
C GLN A 177 -14.12 9.29 0.30
N GLY A 178 -13.35 8.97 -0.75
CA GLY A 178 -12.42 9.92 -1.35
C GLY A 178 -13.13 11.17 -1.90
N LEU A 179 -12.81 12.33 -1.35
CA LEU A 179 -13.36 13.63 -1.75
C LEU A 179 -12.44 14.39 -2.70
N ALA A 180 -11.35 13.78 -3.15
CA ALA A 180 -10.49 14.35 -4.16
C ALA A 180 -11.10 14.25 -5.58
N ARG A 181 -10.73 15.23 -6.41
CA ARG A 181 -10.90 15.20 -7.88
C ARG A 181 -9.65 14.62 -8.54
N PHE A 182 -9.79 14.11 -9.76
CA PHE A 182 -8.76 13.37 -10.49
C PHE A 182 -8.37 14.13 -11.78
N PRO A 183 -7.74 15.31 -11.68
CA PRO A 183 -7.47 16.18 -12.83
C PRO A 183 -6.56 15.56 -13.88
N TRP A 184 -5.61 14.70 -13.49
CA TRP A 184 -4.73 14.00 -14.44
C TRP A 184 -5.46 12.95 -15.29
N LEU A 185 -6.67 12.54 -14.87
CA LEU A 185 -7.57 11.69 -15.66
C LEU A 185 -8.61 12.51 -16.45
N GLY A 186 -8.59 13.83 -16.35
CA GLY A 186 -9.59 14.73 -16.94
C GLY A 186 -10.89 14.86 -16.14
N HIS A 187 -10.94 14.35 -14.91
CA HIS A 187 -12.16 14.27 -14.10
C HIS A 187 -12.15 15.30 -12.96
N THR A 188 -12.66 16.50 -13.24
CA THR A 188 -12.70 17.64 -12.28
C THR A 188 -14.10 18.18 -12.00
N ALA A 189 -15.14 17.59 -12.60
CA ALA A 189 -16.52 18.09 -12.50
C ALA A 189 -17.16 17.78 -11.12
N ALA A 190 -16.73 16.71 -10.45
CA ALA A 190 -17.11 16.40 -9.08
C ALA A 190 -16.04 15.52 -8.41
N ARG A 191 -16.21 15.28 -7.11
CA ARG A 191 -15.32 14.46 -6.29
C ARG A 191 -15.58 12.98 -6.56
N HIS A 192 -14.59 12.13 -6.36
CA HIS A 192 -14.74 10.68 -6.60
C HIS A 192 -15.96 10.08 -5.90
N HIS A 193 -16.17 10.40 -4.62
CA HIS A 193 -17.32 9.91 -3.87
C HIS A 193 -18.66 10.34 -4.49
N ASP A 194 -18.77 11.56 -5.03
CA ASP A 194 -20.03 12.05 -5.60
C ASP A 194 -20.50 11.22 -6.80
N TYR A 195 -19.56 10.72 -7.61
CA TYR A 195 -19.87 9.82 -8.74
C TYR A 195 -20.43 8.47 -8.31
N THR A 196 -20.19 8.05 -7.06
CA THR A 196 -20.69 6.77 -6.52
C THR A 196 -22.15 6.84 -6.07
N HIS A 197 -22.72 8.03 -5.94
CA HIS A 197 -24.10 8.25 -5.52
C HIS A 197 -24.92 8.97 -6.60
N LYS A 198 -26.23 9.08 -6.38
CA LYS A 198 -27.14 9.77 -7.30
C LYS A 198 -27.26 11.27 -7.06
N ASP A 199 -26.90 11.73 -5.86
CA ASP A 199 -27.32 13.04 -5.34
C ASP A 199 -26.26 14.14 -5.54
N GLY A 200 -25.27 13.90 -6.41
CA GLY A 200 -24.15 14.82 -6.67
C GLY A 200 -24.39 15.81 -7.83
N LYS A 201 -23.47 16.77 -7.98
CA LYS A 201 -23.43 17.76 -9.08
C LYS A 201 -23.03 17.17 -10.45
N ALA A 202 -22.80 15.86 -10.55
CA ALA A 202 -22.26 15.17 -11.73
C ALA A 202 -23.04 13.88 -12.03
N PRO A 203 -22.84 13.24 -13.20
CA PRO A 203 -23.58 12.02 -13.56
C PRO A 203 -23.33 10.93 -12.52
N GLY A 204 -24.35 10.61 -11.74
CA GLY A 204 -24.25 9.61 -10.68
C GLY A 204 -24.03 8.19 -11.23
N GLU A 205 -23.88 7.23 -10.31
CA GLU A 205 -23.55 5.83 -10.62
C GLU A 205 -24.46 5.14 -11.65
N LYS A 206 -25.67 5.66 -11.95
CA LYS A 206 -26.58 5.02 -12.92
C LYS A 206 -26.46 5.57 -14.35
N GLY A 207 -25.71 6.66 -14.55
CA GLY A 207 -25.47 7.26 -15.85
C GLY A 207 -24.28 6.62 -16.57
N ALA A 208 -24.37 6.49 -17.90
CA ALA A 208 -23.27 5.95 -18.71
C ALA A 208 -21.98 6.77 -18.58
N GLU A 209 -22.08 8.07 -18.35
CA GLU A 209 -20.93 8.95 -18.12
C GLU A 209 -20.30 8.72 -16.74
N GLY A 210 -21.09 8.68 -15.66
CA GLY A 210 -20.60 8.38 -14.31
C GLY A 210 -19.91 7.02 -14.24
N GLN A 211 -20.48 6.01 -14.89
CA GLN A 211 -19.86 4.68 -15.01
C GLN A 211 -18.53 4.70 -15.76
N ARG A 212 -18.38 5.53 -16.80
CA ARG A 212 -17.09 5.71 -17.49
C ARG A 212 -16.04 6.36 -16.58
N ILE A 213 -16.44 7.38 -15.83
CA ILE A 213 -15.55 8.08 -14.88
C ILE A 213 -15.09 7.13 -13.77
N LEU A 214 -16.03 6.40 -13.14
CA LEU A 214 -15.71 5.41 -12.11
C LEU A 214 -14.78 4.32 -12.65
N ARG A 215 -15.03 3.81 -13.86
CA ARG A 215 -14.14 2.86 -14.54
C ARG A 215 -12.73 3.42 -14.72
N ASP A 216 -12.59 4.67 -15.17
CA ASP A 216 -11.28 5.29 -15.41
C ASP A 216 -10.51 5.49 -14.10
N ILE A 217 -11.21 5.89 -13.03
CA ILE A 217 -10.64 5.99 -11.68
C ILE A 217 -10.21 4.60 -11.17
N CYS A 218 -11.08 3.58 -11.26
CA CYS A 218 -10.74 2.21 -10.87
C CYS A 218 -9.55 1.66 -11.67
N ARG A 219 -9.51 1.95 -12.99
CA ARG A 219 -8.40 1.56 -13.85
C ARG A 219 -7.09 2.16 -13.35
N TRP A 220 -7.07 3.45 -13.01
CA TRP A 220 -5.86 4.07 -12.46
C TRP A 220 -5.39 3.40 -11.17
N HIS A 221 -6.28 3.07 -10.23
CA HIS A 221 -5.90 2.34 -9.01
C HIS A 221 -5.27 0.97 -9.32
N VAL A 222 -5.79 0.26 -10.32
CA VAL A 222 -5.22 -1.02 -10.77
C VAL A 222 -3.88 -0.82 -11.50
N GLU A 223 -3.70 0.28 -12.24
CA GLU A 223 -2.42 0.65 -12.85
C GLU A 223 -1.34 0.96 -11.80
N GLU A 224 -1.68 1.65 -10.70
CA GLU A 224 -0.77 1.85 -9.57
C GLU A 224 -0.43 0.54 -8.85
N PHE A 225 -1.40 -0.38 -8.71
CA PHE A 225 -1.13 -1.74 -8.23
C PHE A 225 -0.17 -2.49 -9.16
N ALA A 226 -0.39 -2.41 -10.47
CA ALA A 226 0.47 -3.03 -11.47
C ALA A 226 1.89 -2.46 -11.45
N TYR A 227 2.05 -1.15 -11.19
CA TYR A 227 3.35 -0.53 -10.98
C TYR A 227 4.09 -1.15 -9.80
N LEU A 228 3.43 -1.28 -8.64
CA LEU A 228 4.05 -1.92 -7.46
C LEU A 228 4.44 -3.38 -7.73
N VAL A 229 3.57 -4.15 -8.40
CA VAL A 229 3.87 -5.53 -8.82
C VAL A 229 5.11 -5.56 -9.72
N ALA A 230 5.18 -4.69 -10.72
CA ALA A 230 6.31 -4.60 -11.64
C ALA A 230 7.60 -4.20 -10.91
N LYS A 231 7.52 -3.28 -9.94
CA LYS A 231 8.65 -2.85 -9.12
C LYS A 231 9.20 -3.97 -8.24
N LEU A 232 8.34 -4.75 -7.58
CA LEU A 232 8.79 -5.92 -6.82
C LEU A 232 9.40 -7.00 -7.74
N LYS A 233 8.87 -7.15 -8.96
CA LYS A 233 9.42 -8.08 -9.94
C LYS A 233 10.79 -7.64 -10.47
N SER A 234 11.09 -6.34 -10.50
CA SER A 234 12.37 -5.85 -11.00
C SER A 234 13.52 -6.00 -10.01
N ILE A 235 13.26 -6.37 -8.75
CA ILE A 235 14.27 -6.50 -7.70
C ILE A 235 14.67 -7.98 -7.58
N PRO A 236 15.92 -8.36 -7.88
CA PRO A 236 16.40 -9.73 -7.69
C PRO A 236 16.42 -10.14 -6.21
N GLU A 237 15.97 -11.35 -5.90
CA GLU A 237 16.03 -11.93 -4.56
C GLU A 237 16.22 -13.46 -4.63
N GLY A 238 17.38 -13.93 -4.17
CA GLY A 238 17.74 -15.36 -4.22
C GLY A 238 17.71 -15.91 -5.66
N ALA A 239 16.93 -16.96 -5.89
CA ALA A 239 16.77 -17.60 -7.21
C ALA A 239 15.70 -16.95 -8.09
N GLY A 240 15.10 -15.83 -7.66
CA GLY A 240 14.02 -15.16 -8.37
C GLY A 240 14.01 -13.67 -8.07
N THR A 241 12.82 -13.14 -7.83
CA THR A 241 12.57 -11.72 -7.58
C THR A 241 11.90 -11.52 -6.23
N LEU A 242 11.94 -10.29 -5.70
CA LEU A 242 11.24 -9.95 -4.47
C LEU A 242 9.73 -10.24 -4.56
N LEU A 243 9.13 -10.11 -5.76
CA LEU A 243 7.75 -10.51 -6.01
C LEU A 243 7.51 -12.01 -5.83
N ASP A 244 8.49 -12.86 -6.17
CA ASP A 244 8.34 -14.32 -6.04
C ASP A 244 8.23 -14.76 -4.57
N ASN A 245 8.77 -13.97 -3.64
CA ASN A 245 8.73 -14.21 -2.19
C ASN A 245 7.72 -13.32 -1.43
N THR A 246 7.00 -12.44 -2.13
CA THR A 246 6.02 -11.51 -1.54
C THR A 246 4.62 -11.88 -2.02
N VAL A 247 3.60 -11.76 -1.16
CA VAL A 247 2.19 -11.79 -1.60
C VAL A 247 1.60 -10.40 -1.53
N LEU A 248 0.97 -9.96 -2.62
CA LEU A 248 0.21 -8.74 -2.69
C LEU A 248 -1.28 -9.05 -2.80
N VAL A 249 -2.09 -8.30 -2.07
CA VAL A 249 -3.55 -8.40 -2.09
C VAL A 249 -4.12 -7.01 -2.33
N PHE A 250 -4.74 -6.82 -3.50
CA PHE A 250 -5.48 -5.61 -3.81
C PHE A 250 -6.97 -5.86 -3.65
N VAL A 251 -7.64 -5.00 -2.89
CA VAL A 251 -9.09 -5.07 -2.64
C VAL A 251 -9.70 -3.68 -2.73
N HIS A 252 -10.95 -3.64 -3.18
CA HIS A 252 -11.82 -2.48 -2.98
C HIS A 252 -12.70 -2.68 -1.74
N GLU A 253 -13.28 -1.59 -1.23
CA GLU A 253 -14.17 -1.63 -0.06
C GLU A 253 -15.56 -2.19 -0.40
N HIS A 254 -16.06 -1.87 -1.59
CA HIS A 254 -17.38 -2.28 -2.08
C HIS A 254 -17.28 -2.97 -3.44
N ALA A 255 -18.18 -3.92 -3.69
CA ALA A 255 -18.41 -4.48 -5.01
C ALA A 255 -19.23 -3.50 -5.88
N GLU A 256 -20.19 -2.81 -5.27
CA GLU A 256 -20.93 -1.69 -5.86
C GLU A 256 -21.01 -0.57 -4.82
N ALA A 257 -20.49 0.61 -5.17
CA ALA A 257 -20.30 1.70 -4.22
C ALA A 257 -21.62 2.32 -3.74
N GLY A 258 -22.55 2.72 -4.63
CA GLY A 258 -23.78 3.40 -4.22
C GLY A 258 -24.69 2.64 -3.26
N PRO A 259 -24.94 1.32 -3.45
CA PRO A 259 -25.69 0.53 -2.47
C PRO A 259 -24.82 -0.02 -1.32
N HIS A 260 -23.51 0.30 -1.27
CA HIS A 260 -22.54 -0.22 -0.30
C HIS A 260 -22.51 -1.76 -0.29
N LYS A 261 -22.64 -2.37 -1.47
CA LYS A 261 -22.74 -3.82 -1.63
C LYS A 261 -21.39 -4.47 -1.34
N SER A 262 -21.37 -5.41 -0.40
CA SER A 262 -20.17 -6.12 0.04
C SER A 262 -20.13 -7.59 -0.37
N ASN A 263 -21.10 -8.06 -1.17
CA ASN A 263 -21.08 -9.39 -1.78
C ASN A 263 -20.60 -9.32 -3.23
N GLY A 264 -19.90 -10.36 -3.70
CA GLY A 264 -19.28 -10.35 -5.03
C GLY A 264 -18.03 -9.47 -5.14
N MET A 265 -17.29 -9.29 -4.05
CA MET A 265 -16.03 -8.53 -4.02
C MET A 265 -15.01 -9.10 -5.00
N ILE A 266 -14.24 -8.22 -5.62
CA ILE A 266 -13.09 -8.57 -6.46
C ILE A 266 -11.82 -8.36 -5.63
N ALA A 267 -10.91 -9.34 -5.67
CA ALA A 267 -9.57 -9.23 -5.13
C ALA A 267 -8.55 -9.63 -6.20
N LEU A 268 -7.44 -8.89 -6.29
CA LEU A 268 -6.31 -9.26 -7.13
C LEU A 268 -5.19 -9.78 -6.25
N LEU A 269 -4.63 -10.93 -6.62
CA LEU A 269 -3.49 -11.55 -5.95
C LEU A 269 -2.29 -11.55 -6.89
N ALA A 270 -1.12 -11.21 -6.38
CA ALA A 270 0.12 -11.24 -7.12
C ALA A 270 1.30 -11.72 -6.25
N GLY A 271 2.31 -12.31 -6.90
CA GLY A 271 3.52 -12.80 -6.27
C GLY A 271 3.41 -14.20 -5.67
N SER A 272 4.33 -14.55 -4.77
CA SER A 272 4.39 -15.86 -4.09
C SER A 272 4.34 -17.02 -5.08
N ARG A 273 5.26 -17.00 -6.05
CA ARG A 273 5.29 -17.83 -7.26
C ARG A 273 5.04 -19.31 -6.99
N ASP A 274 5.65 -19.83 -5.93
CA ASP A 274 5.66 -21.26 -5.63
C ASP A 274 4.51 -21.69 -4.68
N LYS A 275 3.66 -20.75 -4.24
CA LYS A 275 2.57 -21.00 -3.28
C LYS A 275 1.19 -20.63 -3.81
N LEU A 276 1.11 -19.71 -4.79
CA LEU A 276 -0.15 -19.27 -5.39
C LEU A 276 -0.34 -19.80 -6.81
N ALA A 277 -1.56 -20.26 -7.12
CA ALA A 277 -1.96 -20.64 -8.46
C ALA A 277 -2.27 -19.39 -9.32
N LEU A 278 -1.21 -18.76 -9.82
CA LEU A 278 -1.27 -17.52 -10.60
C LEU A 278 -1.82 -17.72 -12.04
N GLY A 279 -2.16 -16.61 -12.71
CA GLY A 279 -2.63 -16.61 -14.10
C GLY A 279 -4.08 -17.05 -14.29
N ARG A 280 -4.91 -16.92 -13.25
CA ARG A 280 -6.29 -17.41 -13.22
C ARG A 280 -7.27 -16.30 -12.83
N HIS A 281 -8.49 -16.40 -13.36
CA HIS A 281 -9.66 -15.69 -12.85
C HIS A 281 -10.62 -16.73 -12.30
N ILE A 282 -10.88 -16.70 -10.99
CA ILE A 282 -11.66 -17.72 -10.30
C ILE A 282 -12.84 -17.06 -9.60
N LYS A 283 -14.04 -17.58 -9.84
CA LYS A 283 -15.24 -17.22 -9.09
C LYS A 283 -15.46 -18.25 -7.98
N ILE A 284 -15.40 -17.80 -6.73
CA ILE A 284 -15.60 -18.65 -5.55
C ILE A 284 -16.58 -18.00 -4.57
N THR A 285 -17.25 -18.83 -3.79
CA THR A 285 -18.04 -18.40 -2.63
C THR A 285 -17.17 -18.41 -1.37
N GLY A 286 -17.41 -17.50 -0.43
CA GLY A 286 -16.65 -17.46 0.82
C GLY A 286 -16.65 -16.06 1.42
N THR A 287 -15.80 -15.85 2.41
CA THR A 287 -15.57 -14.54 3.02
C THR A 287 -14.19 -14.01 2.65
N VAL A 288 -14.00 -12.68 2.74
CA VAL A 288 -12.66 -12.09 2.69
C VAL A 288 -11.77 -12.63 3.83
N GLY A 289 -12.39 -13.04 4.95
CA GLY A 289 -11.71 -13.75 6.03
C GLY A 289 -11.09 -15.07 5.58
N ASP A 290 -11.79 -15.87 4.76
CA ASP A 290 -11.26 -17.12 4.18
C ASP A 290 -9.99 -16.85 3.33
N LEU A 291 -10.03 -15.78 2.52
CA LEU A 291 -8.87 -15.36 1.71
C LEU A 291 -7.69 -15.01 2.61
N TYR A 292 -7.89 -14.12 3.57
CA TYR A 292 -6.84 -13.68 4.48
C TYR A 292 -6.30 -14.82 5.35
N GLN A 293 -7.15 -15.73 5.82
CA GLN A 293 -6.73 -16.90 6.59
C GLN A 293 -5.86 -17.84 5.74
N THR A 294 -6.25 -18.07 4.49
CA THR A 294 -5.52 -18.90 3.53
C THR A 294 -4.14 -18.30 3.26
N LEU A 295 -4.05 -17.00 3.00
CA LEU A 295 -2.77 -16.34 2.75
C LEU A 295 -1.88 -16.33 4.01
N ALA A 296 -2.44 -16.05 5.19
CA ALA A 296 -1.69 -16.07 6.43
C ALA A 296 -1.10 -17.46 6.72
N GLY A 297 -1.91 -18.52 6.68
CA GLY A 297 -1.50 -19.88 7.04
C GLY A 297 -0.65 -20.55 5.96
N ASN A 298 -1.11 -20.56 4.71
CA ASN A 298 -0.54 -21.38 3.64
C ASN A 298 0.54 -20.65 2.84
N VAL A 299 0.46 -19.31 2.73
CA VAL A 299 1.43 -18.54 1.92
C VAL A 299 2.51 -17.91 2.81
N LEU A 300 2.12 -17.28 3.91
CA LEU A 300 3.03 -16.52 4.78
C LEU A 300 3.63 -17.34 5.93
N GLY A 301 3.14 -18.56 6.18
CA GLY A 301 3.60 -19.41 7.28
C GLY A 301 3.18 -18.92 8.67
N ALA A 302 2.21 -17.99 8.75
CA ALA A 302 1.64 -17.46 9.98
C ALA A 302 0.48 -18.35 10.46
N SER A 303 0.73 -19.65 10.65
CA SER A 303 -0.28 -20.68 10.98
C SER A 303 -1.02 -20.46 12.30
N GLY A 304 -0.44 -19.69 13.23
CA GLY A 304 -1.09 -19.29 14.49
C GLY A 304 -2.13 -18.17 14.36
N VAL A 305 -2.25 -17.54 13.19
CA VAL A 305 -3.20 -16.45 12.94
C VAL A 305 -4.61 -17.00 12.78
N LYS A 306 -5.57 -16.42 13.52
CA LYS A 306 -7.01 -16.67 13.34
C LYS A 306 -7.68 -15.40 12.82
N ILE A 307 -8.19 -15.46 11.60
CA ILE A 307 -8.91 -14.35 10.98
C ILE A 307 -10.41 -14.48 11.27
N PRO A 308 -11.04 -13.43 11.83
CA PRO A 308 -12.49 -13.40 12.00
C PRO A 308 -13.24 -13.66 10.69
N THR A 309 -14.39 -14.31 10.76
CA THR A 309 -15.23 -14.73 9.60
C THR A 309 -14.63 -15.77 8.65
N ALA A 310 -13.38 -16.19 8.86
CA ALA A 310 -12.83 -17.35 8.16
C ALA A 310 -13.54 -18.64 8.64
N ARG A 311 -13.86 -19.49 7.67
CA ARG A 311 -14.60 -20.75 7.81
C ARG A 311 -13.89 -21.89 7.10
N ARG A 312 -13.11 -21.59 6.06
CA ARG A 312 -12.38 -22.59 5.27
C ARG A 312 -11.10 -22.05 4.66
N THR A 313 -10.23 -22.97 4.26
CA THR A 313 -9.10 -22.67 3.37
C THR A 313 -9.58 -22.65 1.92
N LEU A 314 -9.16 -21.65 1.17
CA LEU A 314 -9.43 -21.53 -0.27
C LEU A 314 -8.34 -22.27 -1.04
N THR A 315 -8.47 -23.58 -1.20
CA THR A 315 -7.47 -24.41 -1.91
C THR A 315 -7.38 -24.06 -3.39
N GLU A 316 -8.42 -23.44 -3.96
CA GLU A 316 -8.51 -23.08 -5.37
C GLU A 316 -7.46 -22.03 -5.80
N ILE A 317 -6.89 -21.27 -4.84
CA ILE A 317 -5.87 -20.25 -5.09
C ILE A 317 -4.44 -20.71 -4.79
N LEU A 318 -4.25 -21.95 -4.32
CA LEU A 318 -2.95 -22.52 -3.96
C LEU A 318 -2.44 -23.45 -5.07
N VAL A 319 -1.11 -23.62 -5.13
CA VAL A 319 -0.45 -24.63 -5.99
C VAL A 319 -0.61 -26.02 -5.40
#